data_AF-A0A970IVT8-F1
#
_entry.id   AF-A0A970IVT8-F1
#
_cell.length_a   1.000
_cell.length_b   1.000
_cell.length_c   1.000
_cell.angle_alpha   90.00
_cell.angle_beta   90.00
_cell.angle_gamma   90.00
#
_symmetry.space_group_name_H-M   'P 1'
#
loop_
_entity.id
_entity.type
_entity.pdbx_description
1 polymer ?
#
loop_
_entity_poly.entity_id
_entity_poly.type
_entity_poly.pdbx_seq_one_letter_code
_entity_poly.pdbx_strand_id
1 'polypeptide(L)'
;MAKAEFKNVLIKTLKLNEEIVVLLHLSGIDTLDDLNGFNLVQLKRYVFREDDEKFSELMPILKRYTIPSEVENLSLSKELTTLLLEKGLIQTKELFAISQQTYDELTKDDPFFQQELTELFSLYDVKLEVEKEPTIDVSEYVRQQQAKPKIKAYGSKDYSHLKVRIASPEEIRTWSYGEVLKHETINYRTLKPEVDGLFCERIFGPTKDYQCACGKKRNLDKGQICDKCGVEITEAKVRRERMGHIELEAPVVHTWYLKNTPSRIALLLDLKAKDLEEVVYLASYIVTNPGNPGETELTRKQILSEMEYSQYYERYGNKFVAMTGAEAIKKLLEDLDLEKEERALRRKLKSPSKQKRDRAIRRLEVVQAFKNSDNKPEWMVMDVLPVIPPDLRPMVALDGGRFATTDLNDLYRRIINRNNRLKRQKEQFVPRLIIKNEKRLLQEAVDALIDNSKRGRRANVERNRPLKSLSDMLRGKQGRFRQNLLGKRVDFSARSVIIVGPDLEMYQCGIPREMAMTLFKPFVIRELTNNLGSIQDAKKSYEALDDHAWSALEEIVKEHPVLLNRAPTLHRLGIQAFEPKLIDGKAIRLHPLVTPAFNADF
;
A
#
# COMPACT_ATOMS: atom_id res chain seq x y z
N MET A 1 15.25 39.93 40.32
CA MET A 1 15.55 41.37 40.14
C MET A 1 14.58 41.86 39.05
N ALA A 2 13.52 42.65 39.26
CA ALA A 2 13.47 44.00 39.80
C ALA A 2 12.03 44.36 40.26
N LYS A 3 11.73 44.27 41.56
CA LYS A 3 10.52 44.89 42.17
C LYS A 3 10.80 46.29 42.74
N ALA A 4 12.07 46.70 42.76
CA ALA A 4 12.51 47.90 43.48
C ALA A 4 12.72 49.14 42.59
N GLU A 5 12.68 49.03 41.27
CA GLU A 5 13.20 50.09 40.39
C GLU A 5 12.16 51.09 39.85
N PHE A 6 10.85 50.80 39.87
CA PHE A 6 9.84 51.69 39.27
C PHE A 6 8.87 52.39 40.25
N LYS A 7 8.91 52.06 41.55
CA LYS A 7 7.96 52.61 42.55
C LYS A 7 7.97 54.14 42.66
N ASN A 8 9.08 54.78 42.31
CA ASN A 8 9.25 56.23 42.41
C ASN A 8 9.34 56.93 41.04
N VAL A 9 8.98 56.25 39.94
CA VAL A 9 9.02 56.86 38.60
C VAL A 9 7.81 57.78 38.45
N LEU A 10 8.07 59.07 38.31
CA LEU A 10 7.05 60.10 38.09
C LEU A 10 6.49 60.01 36.67
N ILE A 11 5.17 60.12 36.52
CA ILE A 11 4.50 60.04 35.22
C ILE A 11 4.98 61.11 34.24
N LYS A 12 5.38 62.30 34.74
CA LYS A 12 5.98 63.39 33.95
C LYS A 12 7.26 63.01 33.21
N THR A 13 7.96 61.96 33.65
CA THR A 13 9.21 61.50 33.01
C THR A 13 8.96 60.53 31.85
N LEU A 14 7.72 60.07 31.67
CA LEU A 14 7.32 59.16 30.60
C LEU A 14 6.97 59.97 29.35
N LYS A 15 7.26 59.42 28.17
CA LYS A 15 6.91 60.02 26.88
C LYS A 15 5.41 59.84 26.59
N LEU A 16 4.57 60.53 27.35
CA LEU A 16 3.11 60.60 27.16
C LEU A 16 2.72 61.98 26.60
N ASN A 17 1.58 62.03 25.94
CA ASN A 17 0.97 63.28 25.51
C ASN A 17 0.62 64.15 26.74
N GLU A 18 0.82 65.47 26.66
CA GLU A 18 0.65 66.38 27.81
C GLU A 18 -0.78 66.34 28.36
N GLU A 19 -1.78 66.13 27.50
CA GLU A 19 -3.19 65.95 27.90
C GLU A 19 -3.39 64.72 28.80
N ILE A 20 -2.72 63.61 28.51
CA ILE A 20 -2.83 62.36 29.28
C ILE A 20 -2.17 62.52 30.64
N VAL A 21 -1.01 63.19 30.68
CA VAL A 21 -0.30 63.48 31.94
C VAL A 21 -1.16 64.37 32.85
N VAL A 22 -1.87 65.35 32.29
CA VAL A 22 -2.81 66.18 33.05
C VAL A 22 -4.00 65.37 33.56
N LEU A 23 -4.59 64.48 32.75
CA LEU A 23 -5.70 63.61 33.17
C LEU A 23 -5.31 62.64 34.29
N LEU A 24 -4.11 62.05 34.21
CA LEU A 24 -3.57 61.17 35.25
C LEU A 24 -3.34 61.93 36.56
N HIS A 25 -2.75 63.12 36.50
CA HIS A 25 -2.55 63.98 37.68
C HIS A 25 -3.88 64.43 38.32
N LEU A 26 -4.88 64.81 37.52
CA LEU A 26 -6.21 65.18 38.02
C LEU A 26 -6.92 64.00 38.72
N SER A 27 -6.53 62.78 38.39
CA SER A 27 -7.05 61.54 39.00
C SER A 27 -6.24 61.08 40.21
N GLY A 28 -5.23 61.86 40.64
CA GLY A 28 -4.37 61.55 41.78
C GLY A 28 -3.27 60.52 41.49
N ILE A 29 -2.93 60.29 40.21
CA ILE A 29 -1.91 59.34 39.79
C ILE A 29 -0.64 60.14 39.45
N ASP A 30 0.32 60.16 40.38
CA ASP A 30 1.56 60.92 40.25
C ASP A 30 2.77 60.03 39.92
N THR A 31 2.73 58.78 40.38
CA THR A 31 3.76 57.76 40.18
C THR A 31 3.23 56.55 39.40
N LEU A 32 4.16 55.77 38.82
CA LEU A 32 3.80 54.51 38.15
C LEU A 32 3.18 53.48 39.11
N ASP A 33 3.48 53.53 40.41
CA ASP A 33 2.91 52.57 41.38
C ASP A 33 1.43 52.88 41.67
N ASP A 34 1.02 54.16 41.57
CA ASP A 34 -0.38 54.58 41.78
C ASP A 34 -1.32 53.93 40.75
N LEU A 35 -0.82 53.55 39.57
CA LEU A 35 -1.59 52.82 38.55
C LEU A 35 -1.98 51.40 39.00
N ASN A 36 -1.24 50.78 39.95
CA ASN A 36 -1.62 49.47 40.49
C ASN A 36 -2.86 49.53 41.38
N GLY A 37 -3.23 50.71 41.90
CA GLY A 37 -4.42 50.92 42.71
C GLY A 37 -5.73 50.93 41.92
N PHE A 38 -5.67 50.85 40.59
CA PHE A 38 -6.84 50.87 39.72
C PHE A 38 -6.93 49.62 38.85
N ASN A 39 -8.14 49.13 38.66
CA ASN A 39 -8.42 48.07 37.68
C ASN A 39 -8.48 48.64 36.25
N LEU A 40 -8.25 47.83 35.23
CA LEU A 40 -8.29 48.27 33.82
C LEU A 40 -9.61 48.94 33.43
N VAL A 41 -10.74 48.40 33.89
CA VAL A 41 -12.07 49.01 33.69
C VAL A 41 -12.19 50.35 34.42
N GLN A 42 -11.59 50.48 35.60
CA GLN A 42 -11.61 51.73 36.37
C GLN A 42 -10.74 52.81 35.73
N LEU A 43 -9.56 52.46 35.22
CA LEU A 43 -8.71 53.38 34.46
C LEU A 43 -9.46 53.89 33.22
N LYS A 44 -10.03 52.97 32.44
CA LYS A 44 -10.78 53.32 31.23
C LYS A 44 -12.00 54.22 31.51
N ARG A 45 -12.75 53.92 32.57
CA ARG A 45 -14.01 54.62 32.89
C ARG A 45 -13.81 55.92 33.66
N TYR A 46 -12.97 55.93 34.70
CA TYR A 46 -12.81 57.06 35.60
C TYR A 46 -11.76 58.07 35.15
N VAL A 47 -10.64 57.58 34.59
CA VAL A 47 -9.54 58.46 34.14
C VAL A 47 -9.78 58.93 32.71
N PHE A 48 -10.13 58.00 31.81
CA PHE A 48 -10.26 58.29 30.38
C PHE A 48 -11.69 58.50 29.89
N ARG A 49 -12.71 58.40 30.75
CA ARG A 49 -14.13 58.62 30.41
C ARG A 49 -14.60 57.86 29.14
N GLU A 50 -14.13 56.62 28.97
CA GLU A 50 -14.41 55.76 27.80
C GLU A 50 -13.81 56.24 26.46
N ASP A 51 -12.83 57.15 26.49
CA ASP A 51 -12.07 57.55 25.31
C ASP A 51 -11.00 56.49 24.94
N ASP A 52 -11.33 55.64 23.97
CA ASP A 52 -10.49 54.51 23.53
C ASP A 52 -9.16 54.97 22.90
N GLU A 53 -9.13 56.13 22.24
CA GLU A 53 -7.91 56.65 21.60
C GLU A 53 -6.87 57.03 22.66
N LYS A 54 -7.29 57.77 23.70
CA LYS A 54 -6.40 58.18 24.80
C LYS A 54 -5.98 57.02 25.68
N PHE A 55 -6.85 56.02 25.89
CA PHE A 55 -6.49 54.80 26.62
C PHE A 55 -5.45 53.97 25.85
N SER A 56 -5.54 53.91 24.52
CA SER A 56 -4.58 53.17 23.70
C SER A 56 -3.15 53.74 23.79
N GLU A 57 -2.99 55.04 24.03
CA GLU A 57 -1.68 55.68 24.25
C GLU A 57 -1.04 55.31 25.60
N LEU A 58 -1.83 54.90 26.60
CA LEU A 58 -1.33 54.43 27.89
C LEU A 58 -0.89 52.95 27.85
N MET A 59 -1.45 52.16 26.93
CA MET A 59 -1.20 50.71 26.81
C MET A 59 0.29 50.33 26.67
N PRO A 60 1.15 51.03 25.91
CA PRO A 60 2.58 50.71 25.83
C PRO A 60 3.30 50.76 27.19
N ILE A 61 2.84 51.62 28.10
CA ILE A 61 3.41 51.77 29.44
C ILE A 61 2.93 50.64 30.35
N LEU A 62 1.61 50.34 30.32
CA LEU A 62 1.04 49.22 31.05
C LEU A 62 1.65 47.87 30.62
N LYS A 63 1.92 47.70 29.31
CA LYS A 63 2.64 46.55 28.76
C LYS A 63 4.07 46.47 29.27
N ARG A 64 4.83 47.57 29.16
CA ARG A 64 6.26 47.60 29.50
C ARG A 64 6.53 47.31 30.97
N TYR A 65 5.67 47.78 31.87
CA TYR A 65 5.82 47.61 33.31
C TYR A 65 4.91 46.52 33.90
N THR A 66 4.12 45.83 33.06
CA THR A 66 3.14 44.81 33.45
C THR A 66 2.27 45.29 34.61
N ILE A 67 1.56 46.39 34.37
CA ILE A 67 0.63 47.01 35.31
C ILE A 67 -0.80 46.73 34.80
N PRO A 68 -1.74 46.30 35.65
CA PRO A 68 -1.59 46.01 37.08
C PRO A 68 -0.65 44.83 37.39
N SER A 69 0.03 44.85 38.54
CA SER A 69 0.95 43.77 38.95
C SER A 69 0.24 42.52 39.49
N GLU A 70 -0.99 42.69 39.97
CA GLU A 70 -1.80 41.62 40.57
C GLU A 70 -2.93 41.21 39.62
N VAL A 71 -3.20 39.90 39.58
CA VAL A 71 -4.19 39.31 38.67
C VAL A 71 -5.62 39.78 38.99
N GLU A 72 -5.92 40.09 40.25
CA GLU A 72 -7.23 40.60 40.68
C GLU A 72 -7.61 41.92 40.01
N ASN A 73 -6.62 42.74 39.62
CA ASN A 73 -6.84 44.06 39.04
C ASN A 73 -6.98 44.04 37.51
N LEU A 74 -6.81 42.87 36.87
CA LEU A 74 -6.94 42.67 35.43
C LEU A 74 -8.40 42.70 34.93
N SER A 75 -9.38 42.94 35.81
CA SER A 75 -10.82 43.02 35.46
C SER A 75 -11.40 41.74 34.84
N LEU A 76 -10.91 40.59 35.29
CA LEU A 76 -11.41 39.26 34.90
C LEU A 76 -12.62 38.85 35.76
N SER A 77 -13.39 37.85 35.31
CA SER A 77 -14.50 37.29 36.09
C SER A 77 -14.04 36.75 37.46
N LYS A 78 -14.92 36.81 38.47
CA LYS A 78 -14.60 36.34 39.84
C LYS A 78 -14.26 34.84 39.89
N GLU A 79 -14.88 34.07 39.00
CA GLU A 79 -14.67 32.63 38.89
C GLU A 79 -13.30 32.32 38.26
N LEU A 80 -12.91 33.05 37.21
CA LEU A 80 -11.60 32.88 36.60
C LEU A 80 -10.46 33.39 37.50
N THR A 81 -10.64 34.51 38.19
CA THR A 81 -9.64 35.04 39.15
C THR A 81 -9.39 34.09 40.32
N THR A 82 -10.43 33.49 40.89
CA THR A 82 -10.28 32.48 41.95
C THR A 82 -9.54 31.23 41.45
N LEU A 83 -9.86 30.77 40.24
CA LEU A 83 -9.21 29.61 39.62
C LEU A 83 -7.73 29.87 39.28
N LEU A 84 -7.39 31.09 38.85
CA LEU A 84 -6.00 31.53 38.66
C LEU A 84 -5.22 31.56 39.97
N LEU A 85 -5.83 32.04 41.06
CA LEU A 85 -5.21 32.07 42.39
C LEU A 85 -5.01 30.64 42.95
N GLU A 86 -5.95 29.72 42.74
CA GLU A 86 -5.81 28.31 43.12
C GLU A 86 -4.65 27.62 42.40
N LYS A 87 -4.38 28.00 41.14
CA LYS A 87 -3.25 27.51 40.33
C LYS A 87 -1.92 28.22 40.66
N GLY A 88 -1.91 29.13 41.63
CA GLY A 88 -0.71 29.82 42.11
C GLY A 88 -0.25 30.99 41.22
N LEU A 89 -1.10 31.47 40.31
CA LEU A 89 -0.81 32.61 39.44
C LEU A 89 -1.28 33.90 40.11
N ILE A 90 -0.39 34.51 40.89
CA ILE A 90 -0.71 35.69 41.70
C ILE A 90 -0.30 36.96 40.94
N GLN A 91 0.80 36.90 40.19
CA GLN A 91 1.34 38.05 39.45
C GLN A 91 0.95 38.00 37.98
N THR A 92 0.67 39.16 37.39
CA THR A 92 0.33 39.28 35.97
C THR A 92 1.46 38.83 35.04
N LYS A 93 2.72 38.96 35.48
CA LYS A 93 3.89 38.39 34.79
C LYS A 93 3.85 36.86 34.68
N GLU A 94 3.32 36.19 35.70
CA GLU A 94 3.21 34.73 35.73
C GLU A 94 2.09 34.28 34.77
N LEU A 95 0.98 35.04 34.72
CA LEU A 95 -0.11 34.81 33.77
C LEU A 95 0.36 34.93 32.31
N PHE A 96 1.21 35.92 31.99
CA PHE A 96 1.72 36.08 30.63
C PHE A 96 2.80 35.05 30.23
N ALA A 97 3.29 34.26 31.18
CA ALA A 97 4.29 33.21 30.96
C ALA A 97 3.70 31.78 31.07
N ILE A 98 2.37 31.64 31.03
CA ILE A 98 1.70 30.34 31.16
C ILE A 98 2.05 29.40 29.98
N SER A 99 2.24 28.11 30.27
CA SER A 99 2.37 27.04 29.27
C SER A 99 1.04 26.70 28.59
N GLN A 100 1.07 26.30 27.32
CA GLN A 100 -0.14 25.97 26.54
C GLN A 100 -1.00 24.88 27.21
N GLN A 101 -0.39 23.90 27.88
CA GLN A 101 -1.10 22.87 28.64
C GLN A 101 -1.95 23.45 29.77
N THR A 102 -1.41 24.43 30.50
CA THR A 102 -2.14 25.07 31.61
C THR A 102 -3.24 25.98 31.07
N TYR A 103 -3.02 26.66 29.94
CA TYR A 103 -4.07 27.44 29.25
C TYR A 103 -5.23 26.55 28.78
N ASP A 104 -4.93 25.39 28.20
CA ASP A 104 -5.94 24.42 27.77
C ASP A 104 -6.70 23.82 28.97
N GLU A 105 -6.04 23.60 30.10
CA GLU A 105 -6.72 23.19 31.35
C GLU A 105 -7.67 24.26 31.87
N LEU A 106 -7.26 25.53 31.87
CA LEU A 106 -8.06 26.67 32.34
C LEU A 106 -9.31 26.90 31.48
N THR A 107 -9.23 26.60 30.18
CA THR A 107 -10.27 26.89 29.19
C THR A 107 -11.13 25.69 28.79
N LYS A 108 -10.81 24.49 29.30
CA LYS A 108 -11.50 23.25 28.94
C LYS A 108 -12.97 23.21 29.33
N ASP A 109 -13.30 23.82 30.47
CA ASP A 109 -14.60 23.65 31.11
C ASP A 109 -15.59 24.78 30.75
N ASP A 110 -15.11 25.97 30.38
CA ASP A 110 -15.97 27.10 29.99
C ASP A 110 -15.41 27.91 28.80
N PRO A 111 -16.13 27.99 27.65
CA PRO A 111 -15.72 28.81 26.51
C PRO A 111 -15.69 30.31 26.79
N PHE A 112 -16.35 30.80 27.85
CA PHE A 112 -16.32 32.21 28.26
C PHE A 112 -14.93 32.61 28.79
N PHE A 113 -14.28 31.73 29.54
CA PHE A 113 -12.90 31.93 30.03
C PHE A 113 -11.89 32.05 28.89
N GLN A 114 -12.10 31.31 27.81
CA GLN A 114 -11.29 31.41 26.61
C GLN A 114 -11.40 32.79 25.96
N GLN A 115 -12.60 33.38 25.93
CA GLN A 115 -12.82 34.71 25.37
C GLN A 115 -12.16 35.78 26.24
N GLU A 116 -12.35 35.76 27.56
CA GLU A 116 -11.74 36.73 28.49
C GLU A 116 -10.20 36.72 28.42
N LEU A 117 -9.59 35.52 28.43
CA LEU A 117 -8.12 35.40 28.34
C LEU A 117 -7.59 35.80 26.96
N THR A 118 -8.32 35.49 25.89
CA THR A 118 -7.92 35.89 24.52
C THR A 118 -7.97 37.40 24.34
N GLU A 119 -9.01 38.06 24.85
CA GLU A 119 -9.13 39.52 24.84
C GLU A 119 -8.00 40.17 25.66
N LEU A 120 -7.72 39.63 26.85
CA LEU A 120 -6.65 40.11 27.71
C LEU A 120 -5.25 39.91 27.10
N PHE A 121 -4.97 38.76 26.49
CA PHE A 121 -3.70 38.53 25.78
C PHE A 121 -3.57 39.39 24.53
N SER A 122 -4.67 39.69 23.84
CA SER A 122 -4.68 40.64 22.73
C SER A 122 -4.35 42.06 23.18
N LEU A 123 -4.87 42.48 24.34
CA LEU A 123 -4.62 43.80 24.93
C LEU A 123 -3.14 43.98 25.29
N TYR A 124 -2.48 42.94 25.79
CA TYR A 124 -1.07 42.99 26.20
C TYR A 124 -0.06 42.52 25.13
N ASP A 125 -0.51 42.22 23.90
CA ASP A 125 0.32 41.65 22.80
C ASP A 125 1.08 40.37 23.20
N VAL A 126 0.49 39.56 24.08
CA VAL A 126 1.10 38.31 24.52
C VAL A 126 0.81 37.23 23.49
N LYS A 127 1.85 36.87 22.72
CA LYS A 127 1.81 35.70 21.85
C LYS A 127 2.12 34.49 22.72
N LEU A 128 1.12 33.65 22.98
CA LEU A 128 1.36 32.29 23.47
C LEU A 128 2.41 31.67 22.54
N GLU A 129 3.56 31.28 23.09
CA GLU A 129 4.52 30.44 22.38
C GLU A 129 3.81 29.12 22.12
N VAL A 130 3.12 29.04 20.99
CA VAL A 130 2.79 27.78 20.35
C VAL A 130 4.17 27.16 20.14
N GLU A 131 4.54 26.19 20.98
CA GLU A 131 5.45 25.16 20.53
C GLU A 131 4.83 24.69 19.24
N LYS A 132 5.38 25.18 18.12
CA LYS A 132 5.11 24.57 16.83
C LYS A 132 5.53 23.14 17.08
N GLU A 133 4.56 22.26 17.29
CA GLU A 133 4.67 20.90 16.81
C GLU A 133 5.40 21.05 15.50
N PRO A 134 6.58 20.42 15.34
CA PRO A 134 7.34 20.57 14.11
C PRO A 134 6.30 20.43 13.01
N THR A 135 6.19 21.44 12.14
CA THR A 135 5.37 21.33 10.95
C THR A 135 6.03 20.25 10.14
N ILE A 136 5.69 19.03 10.53
CA ILE A 136 5.64 17.82 9.77
C ILE A 136 4.84 18.28 8.58
N ASP A 137 5.56 18.70 7.56
CA ASP A 137 5.03 18.76 6.22
C ASP A 137 4.44 17.36 6.03
N VAL A 138 3.12 17.23 6.16
CA VAL A 138 2.46 15.91 6.22
C VAL A 138 2.81 15.16 4.93
N SER A 139 3.12 15.89 3.87
CA SER A 139 3.65 15.35 2.63
C SER A 139 5.07 14.76 2.76
N GLU A 140 5.95 15.34 3.57
CA GLU A 140 7.34 14.92 3.76
C GLU A 140 7.50 13.89 4.89
N TYR A 141 6.72 13.99 5.97
CA TYR A 141 6.73 13.01 7.07
C TYR A 141 5.98 11.72 6.73
N VAL A 142 4.91 11.79 5.92
CA VAL A 142 4.29 10.58 5.32
C VAL A 142 5.22 9.95 4.28
N ARG A 143 6.04 10.74 3.56
CA ARG A 143 7.11 10.21 2.69
C ARG A 143 8.26 9.59 3.48
N GLN A 144 8.61 10.13 4.65
CA GLN A 144 9.69 9.63 5.52
C GLN A 144 9.26 8.48 6.42
N GLN A 145 7.96 8.29 6.67
CA GLN A 145 7.41 6.99 7.09
C GLN A 145 7.36 6.02 5.91
N GLN A 146 8.51 5.80 5.25
CA GLN A 146 8.76 4.49 4.68
C GLN A 146 8.67 3.52 5.85
N ALA A 147 7.62 2.70 5.87
CA ALA A 147 7.45 1.64 6.85
C ALA A 147 8.80 0.96 7.04
N LYS A 148 9.46 1.17 8.20
CA LYS A 148 10.74 0.52 8.49
C LYS A 148 10.54 -0.95 8.14
N PRO A 149 11.32 -1.53 7.20
CA PRO A 149 11.06 -2.88 6.73
C PRO A 149 11.17 -3.80 7.95
N LYS A 150 10.02 -4.24 8.48
CA LYS A 150 10.01 -5.22 9.57
C LYS A 150 10.75 -6.43 9.04
N ILE A 151 11.79 -6.87 9.75
CA ILE A 151 12.50 -8.10 9.42
C ILE A 151 11.48 -9.24 9.51
N LYS A 152 11.00 -9.73 8.36
CA LYS A 152 9.97 -10.77 8.30
C LYS A 152 10.67 -12.10 8.53
N ALA A 153 10.26 -12.84 9.56
CA ALA A 153 10.74 -14.21 9.77
C ALA A 153 10.33 -15.08 8.58
N TYR A 154 11.32 -15.71 7.93
CA TYR A 154 11.14 -16.53 6.74
C TYR A 154 10.95 -18.00 7.13
N GLY A 155 9.96 -18.68 6.54
CA GLY A 155 9.70 -20.11 6.79
C GLY A 155 8.26 -20.54 6.50
N SER A 156 8.06 -21.85 6.32
CA SER A 156 6.73 -22.46 6.29
C SER A 156 6.11 -22.32 7.68
N LYS A 157 5.05 -21.52 7.80
CA LYS A 157 4.20 -21.53 8.98
C LYS A 157 3.00 -22.40 8.67
N ASP A 158 2.60 -23.21 9.64
CA ASP A 158 1.38 -24.00 9.51
C ASP A 158 0.17 -23.09 9.74
N TYR A 159 -0.79 -23.15 8.83
CA TYR A 159 -2.02 -22.37 8.89
C TYR A 159 -3.22 -23.31 8.81
N SER A 160 -4.21 -23.11 9.68
CA SER A 160 -5.47 -23.87 9.64
C SER A 160 -6.52 -23.26 8.70
N HIS A 161 -6.45 -21.94 8.48
CA HIS A 161 -7.44 -21.20 7.70
C HIS A 161 -6.76 -20.17 6.78
N LEU A 162 -7.39 -19.90 5.64
CA LEU A 162 -6.97 -18.87 4.68
C LEU A 162 -8.10 -17.84 4.51
N LYS A 163 -7.79 -16.56 4.74
CA LYS A 163 -8.70 -15.42 4.52
C LYS A 163 -8.20 -14.60 3.33
N VAL A 164 -9.12 -14.18 2.45
CA VAL A 164 -8.83 -13.25 1.34
C VAL A 164 -9.54 -11.93 1.61
N ARG A 165 -8.83 -10.82 1.41
CA ARG A 165 -9.34 -9.45 1.61
C ARG A 165 -8.77 -8.50 0.55
N ILE A 166 -9.34 -7.30 0.46
CA ILE A 166 -8.79 -6.23 -0.36
C ILE A 166 -7.58 -5.65 0.38
N ALA A 167 -6.48 -5.43 -0.34
CA ALA A 167 -5.29 -4.83 0.23
C ALA A 167 -5.45 -3.30 0.28
N SER A 168 -5.26 -2.70 1.44
CA SER A 168 -5.18 -1.24 1.56
C SER A 168 -3.85 -0.72 0.99
N PRO A 169 -3.76 0.57 0.58
CA PRO A 169 -2.50 1.17 0.15
C PRO A 169 -1.38 1.05 1.21
N GLU A 170 -1.73 1.22 2.49
CA GLU A 170 -0.80 1.09 3.62
C GLU A 170 -0.27 -0.33 3.79
N GLU A 171 -1.13 -1.34 3.60
CA GLU A 171 -0.73 -2.74 3.64
C GLU A 171 0.23 -3.09 2.50
N ILE A 172 -0.02 -2.57 1.30
CA ILE A 172 0.85 -2.74 0.14
C ILE A 172 2.25 -2.15 0.43
N ARG A 173 2.32 -0.95 1.03
CA ARG A 173 3.60 -0.35 1.46
C ARG A 173 4.29 -1.19 2.53
N THR A 174 3.54 -1.79 3.45
CA THR A 174 4.07 -2.70 4.48
C THR A 174 4.62 -4.02 3.90
N TRP A 175 4.06 -4.50 2.78
CA TRP A 175 4.59 -5.66 2.08
C TRP A 175 5.91 -5.36 1.38
N SER A 176 6.05 -4.13 0.92
CA SER A 176 7.19 -3.68 0.16
C SER A 176 8.46 -3.53 0.98
N TYR A 177 9.60 -3.77 0.32
CA TYR A 177 10.95 -3.51 0.83
C TYR A 177 11.58 -2.27 0.19
N GLY A 178 10.88 -1.61 -0.74
CA GLY A 178 11.37 -0.40 -1.40
C GLY A 178 10.56 -0.04 -2.65
N GLU A 179 10.66 1.24 -3.02
CA GLU A 179 10.00 1.80 -4.20
C GLU A 179 10.86 1.60 -5.46
N VAL A 180 10.24 1.16 -6.56
CA VAL A 180 10.89 1.03 -7.86
C VAL A 180 10.67 2.30 -8.68
N LEU A 181 11.73 3.10 -8.83
CA LEU A 181 11.68 4.39 -9.51
C LEU A 181 12.02 4.29 -11.00
N LYS A 182 12.98 3.45 -11.37
CA LYS A 182 13.49 3.36 -12.75
C LYS A 182 12.89 2.16 -13.47
N HIS A 183 12.60 2.32 -14.76
CA HIS A 183 12.14 1.25 -15.63
C HIS A 183 13.28 0.34 -16.13
N GLU A 184 14.53 0.61 -15.71
CA GLU A 184 15.70 -0.15 -16.14
C GLU A 184 15.75 -1.50 -15.42
N THR A 185 16.30 -2.52 -16.07
CA THR A 185 16.35 -3.89 -15.53
C THR A 185 17.76 -4.25 -15.10
N ILE A 186 18.62 -4.54 -16.08
CA ILE A 186 20.02 -4.92 -15.90
C ILE A 186 20.88 -4.07 -16.83
N ASN A 187 22.11 -3.82 -16.41
CA ASN A 187 23.09 -3.16 -17.25
C ASN A 187 23.56 -4.11 -18.35
N TYR A 188 23.52 -3.66 -19.61
CA TYR A 188 23.89 -4.49 -20.76
C TYR A 188 25.38 -4.86 -20.82
N ARG A 189 26.28 -4.06 -20.20
CA ARG A 189 27.73 -4.35 -20.19
C ARG A 189 28.13 -5.24 -19.02
N THR A 190 27.66 -4.89 -17.82
CA THR A 190 28.12 -5.54 -16.58
C THR A 190 27.21 -6.70 -16.14
N LEU A 191 26.04 -6.85 -16.75
CA LEU A 191 24.98 -7.80 -16.38
C LEU A 191 24.49 -7.65 -14.92
N LYS A 192 24.89 -6.57 -14.24
CA LYS A 192 24.45 -6.28 -12.88
C LYS A 192 23.08 -5.60 -12.90
N PRO A 193 22.23 -5.86 -11.90
CA PRO A 193 20.97 -5.13 -11.74
C PRO A 193 21.20 -3.63 -11.56
N GLU A 194 20.35 -2.82 -12.18
CA GLU A 194 20.39 -1.36 -12.01
C GLU A 194 19.83 -0.93 -10.65
N VAL A 195 20.37 0.17 -10.12
CA VAL A 195 19.92 0.76 -8.85
C VAL A 195 18.54 1.38 -9.05
N ASP A 196 17.61 1.08 -8.14
CA ASP A 196 16.18 1.48 -8.18
C ASP A 196 15.42 1.00 -9.41
N GLY A 197 15.99 0.04 -10.14
CA GLY A 197 15.35 -0.65 -11.25
C GLY A 197 14.51 -1.84 -10.82
N LEU A 198 13.91 -2.51 -11.81
CA LEU A 198 13.04 -3.67 -11.60
C LEU A 198 13.73 -4.90 -11.01
N PHE A 199 15.07 -4.94 -11.00
CA PHE A 199 15.85 -6.06 -10.44
C PHE A 199 16.76 -5.63 -9.28
N CYS A 200 16.59 -4.41 -8.77
CA CYS A 200 17.46 -3.78 -7.78
C CYS A 200 17.74 -4.69 -6.57
N GLU A 201 19.02 -4.89 -6.25
CA GLU A 201 19.44 -5.74 -5.13
C GLU A 201 19.13 -5.12 -3.75
N ARG A 202 19.05 -3.79 -3.67
CA ARG A 202 18.67 -3.10 -2.42
C ARG A 202 17.23 -3.41 -2.00
N ILE A 203 16.32 -3.48 -2.98
CA ILE A 203 14.89 -3.71 -2.75
C ILE A 203 14.62 -5.20 -2.59
N PHE A 204 15.09 -6.01 -3.53
CA PHE A 204 14.71 -7.42 -3.62
C PHE A 204 15.68 -8.38 -2.91
N GLY A 205 16.87 -7.93 -2.51
CA GLY A 205 17.93 -8.75 -1.91
C GLY A 205 19.06 -9.12 -2.88
N PRO A 206 20.14 -9.77 -2.39
CA PRO A 206 21.36 -10.01 -3.16
C PRO A 206 21.19 -11.13 -4.21
N THR A 207 21.88 -11.01 -5.36
CA THR A 207 21.85 -12.05 -6.42
C THR A 207 22.65 -13.29 -6.05
N LYS A 208 23.66 -13.17 -5.18
CA LYS A 208 24.51 -14.26 -4.71
C LYS A 208 24.40 -14.39 -3.19
N ASP A 209 24.49 -15.61 -2.69
CA ASP A 209 24.39 -15.88 -1.26
C ASP A 209 25.49 -15.17 -0.48
N TYR A 210 25.09 -14.47 0.58
CA TYR A 210 25.99 -13.77 1.51
C TYR A 210 26.97 -12.80 0.82
N GLN A 211 26.58 -12.20 -0.32
CA GLN A 211 27.43 -11.29 -1.08
C GLN A 211 26.68 -10.01 -1.52
N CYS A 212 27.25 -8.84 -1.21
CA CYS A 212 26.77 -7.54 -1.71
C CYS A 212 27.00 -7.36 -3.23
N ALA A 213 26.25 -6.46 -3.85
CA ALA A 213 26.49 -5.96 -5.23
C ALA A 213 27.95 -5.55 -5.50
N CYS A 214 28.57 -4.99 -4.46
CA CYS A 214 29.90 -4.42 -4.45
C CYS A 214 31.04 -5.45 -4.51
N GLY A 215 30.75 -6.73 -4.25
CA GLY A 215 31.71 -7.83 -4.31
C GLY A 215 32.78 -7.85 -3.21
N LYS A 216 32.84 -6.87 -2.29
CA LYS A 216 33.78 -6.92 -1.16
C LYS A 216 33.33 -7.99 -0.17
N LYS A 217 34.01 -9.13 -0.17
CA LYS A 217 33.96 -10.11 0.93
C LYS A 217 34.50 -9.43 2.19
N ARG A 218 33.61 -8.90 3.00
CA ARG A 218 33.89 -8.67 4.42
C ARG A 218 33.21 -9.83 5.16
N ASN A 219 33.81 -10.29 6.26
CA ASN A 219 33.14 -11.15 7.24
C ASN A 219 32.03 -10.31 7.91
N LEU A 220 30.96 -10.04 7.16
CA LEU A 220 29.80 -9.31 7.63
C LEU A 220 28.82 -10.35 8.15
N ASP A 221 28.28 -10.09 9.33
CA ASP A 221 27.29 -10.96 9.94
C ASP A 221 26.00 -10.97 9.12
N LYS A 222 25.25 -12.08 9.23
CA LYS A 222 23.97 -12.24 8.52
C LYS A 222 23.02 -11.09 8.89
N GLY A 223 22.41 -10.47 7.89
CA GLY A 223 21.46 -9.36 8.08
C GLY A 223 22.07 -7.97 8.18
N GLN A 224 23.40 -7.83 8.06
CA GLN A 224 24.03 -6.51 7.98
C GLN A 224 23.83 -5.88 6.59
N ILE A 225 23.52 -4.59 6.56
CA ILE A 225 23.38 -3.79 5.34
C ILE A 225 24.75 -3.21 4.97
N CYS A 226 25.14 -3.32 3.70
CA CYS A 226 26.41 -2.78 3.24
C CYS A 226 26.38 -1.26 3.09
N ASP A 227 27.28 -0.54 3.78
CA ASP A 227 27.37 0.93 3.74
C ASP A 227 27.53 1.53 2.32
N LYS A 228 28.19 0.80 1.41
CA LYS A 228 28.49 1.31 0.06
C LYS A 228 27.36 1.17 -0.94
N CYS A 229 26.61 0.06 -0.87
CA CYS A 229 25.59 -0.25 -1.87
C CYS A 229 24.18 -0.37 -1.29
N GLY A 230 24.03 -0.34 0.03
CA GLY A 230 22.75 -0.49 0.72
C GLY A 230 22.12 -1.88 0.58
N VAL A 231 22.85 -2.87 0.06
CA VAL A 231 22.35 -4.24 -0.09
C VAL A 231 22.56 -4.99 1.22
N GLU A 232 21.50 -5.65 1.68
CA GLU A 232 21.50 -6.53 2.84
C GLU A 232 22.19 -7.86 2.50
N ILE A 233 23.03 -8.35 3.43
CA ILE A 233 23.75 -9.61 3.26
C ILE A 233 22.89 -10.76 3.80
N THR A 234 22.20 -11.41 2.87
CA THR A 234 21.34 -12.58 3.12
C THR A 234 21.52 -13.62 2.02
N GLU A 235 20.76 -14.71 2.10
CA GLU A 235 20.64 -15.69 1.02
C GLU A 235 19.91 -15.08 -0.18
N ALA A 236 20.24 -15.52 -1.39
CA ALA A 236 19.58 -15.06 -2.62
C ALA A 236 18.12 -15.51 -2.70
N LYS A 237 17.73 -16.57 -1.95
CA LYS A 237 16.36 -17.08 -1.89
C LYS A 237 15.32 -16.01 -1.51
N VAL A 238 15.71 -15.00 -0.74
CA VAL A 238 14.81 -13.89 -0.37
C VAL A 238 14.27 -13.13 -1.58
N ARG A 239 14.98 -13.14 -2.73
CA ARG A 239 14.57 -12.51 -3.99
C ARG A 239 13.32 -13.11 -4.60
N ARG A 240 12.89 -14.29 -4.14
CA ARG A 240 11.63 -14.92 -4.52
C ARG A 240 10.45 -14.48 -3.66
N GLU A 241 10.71 -13.88 -2.51
CA GLU A 241 9.70 -13.55 -1.50
C GLU A 241 9.52 -12.04 -1.30
N ARG A 242 10.58 -11.24 -1.48
CA ARG A 242 10.54 -9.78 -1.29
C ARG A 242 9.80 -9.08 -2.43
N MET A 243 8.80 -8.27 -2.06
CA MET A 243 8.03 -7.45 -3.00
C MET A 243 8.55 -6.01 -3.04
N GLY A 244 8.40 -5.36 -4.18
CA GLY A 244 8.58 -3.91 -4.34
C GLY A 244 7.23 -3.21 -4.46
N HIS A 245 7.22 -1.89 -4.53
CA HIS A 245 6.02 -1.13 -4.90
C HIS A 245 6.37 0.02 -5.85
N ILE A 246 5.36 0.54 -6.53
CA ILE A 246 5.42 1.75 -7.36
C ILE A 246 4.35 2.69 -6.80
N GLU A 247 4.76 3.90 -6.41
CA GLU A 247 3.83 4.96 -6.03
C GLU A 247 3.25 5.58 -7.29
N LEU A 248 1.92 5.52 -7.47
CA LEU A 248 1.28 6.05 -8.67
C LEU A 248 1.03 7.55 -8.50
N GLU A 249 1.42 8.32 -9.52
CA GLU A 249 1.24 9.78 -9.54
C GLU A 249 -0.23 10.19 -9.71
N ALA A 250 -1.06 9.29 -10.22
CA ALA A 250 -2.52 9.43 -10.20
C ALA A 250 -3.14 8.10 -9.80
N PRO A 251 -4.25 8.11 -9.02
CA PRO A 251 -4.94 6.88 -8.66
C PRO A 251 -5.45 6.17 -9.90
N VAL A 252 -5.53 4.84 -9.81
CA VAL A 252 -5.94 3.97 -10.91
C VAL A 252 -7.03 3.02 -10.43
N VAL A 253 -8.15 2.94 -11.15
CA VAL A 253 -9.23 2.02 -10.79
C VAL A 253 -8.80 0.59 -11.11
N HIS A 254 -8.98 -0.34 -10.17
CA HIS A 254 -8.62 -1.73 -10.40
C HIS A 254 -9.57 -2.41 -11.40
N THR A 255 -9.03 -2.95 -12.49
CA THR A 255 -9.77 -3.45 -13.66
C THR A 255 -10.79 -4.53 -13.33
N TRP A 256 -10.49 -5.44 -12.38
CA TRP A 256 -11.44 -6.47 -11.95
C TRP A 256 -12.74 -5.90 -11.36
N TYR A 257 -12.70 -4.80 -10.61
CA TYR A 257 -13.91 -4.22 -10.02
C TYR A 257 -14.66 -3.33 -11.01
N LEU A 258 -13.96 -2.83 -12.04
CA LEU A 258 -14.51 -2.02 -13.11
C LEU A 258 -15.20 -2.86 -14.20
N LYS A 259 -14.48 -3.79 -14.83
CA LYS A 259 -14.90 -4.49 -16.07
C LYS A 259 -15.53 -5.87 -15.87
N ASN A 260 -15.43 -6.48 -14.68
CA ASN A 260 -16.10 -7.76 -14.46
C ASN A 260 -17.62 -7.54 -14.47
N THR A 261 -18.38 -8.48 -15.04
CA THR A 261 -19.83 -8.48 -14.99
C THR A 261 -20.29 -9.33 -13.80
N PRO A 262 -21.03 -8.77 -12.82
CA PRO A 262 -21.41 -7.37 -12.67
C PRO A 262 -20.28 -6.50 -12.08
N SER A 263 -20.24 -5.23 -12.51
CA SER A 263 -19.24 -4.26 -12.03
C SER A 263 -19.58 -3.84 -10.61
N ARG A 264 -18.66 -4.08 -9.67
CA ARG A 264 -18.90 -3.84 -8.24
C ARG A 264 -18.95 -2.34 -7.93
N ILE A 265 -18.11 -1.55 -8.58
CA ILE A 265 -18.09 -0.09 -8.44
C ILE A 265 -19.37 0.52 -9.02
N ALA A 266 -19.80 0.06 -10.21
CA ALA A 266 -21.02 0.57 -10.84
C ALA A 266 -22.26 0.26 -9.98
N LEU A 267 -22.34 -0.95 -9.41
CA LEU A 267 -23.41 -1.33 -8.48
C LEU A 267 -23.41 -0.45 -7.23
N LEU A 268 -22.24 -0.22 -6.61
CA LEU A 268 -22.14 0.61 -5.40
C LEU A 268 -22.58 2.06 -5.65
N LEU A 269 -22.14 2.66 -6.75
CA LEU A 269 -22.46 4.04 -7.11
C LEU A 269 -23.86 4.23 -7.73
N ASP A 270 -24.54 3.13 -8.09
CA ASP A 270 -25.82 3.08 -8.82
C ASP A 270 -25.74 3.64 -10.25
N LEU A 271 -24.59 3.48 -10.90
CA LEU A 271 -24.31 3.92 -12.27
C LEU A 271 -24.41 2.76 -13.27
N LYS A 272 -24.57 3.06 -14.56
CA LYS A 272 -24.38 2.05 -15.61
C LYS A 272 -22.90 1.77 -15.79
N ALA A 273 -22.55 0.55 -16.21
CA ALA A 273 -21.15 0.17 -16.40
C ALA A 273 -20.45 0.99 -17.50
N LYS A 274 -21.14 1.26 -18.61
CA LYS A 274 -20.61 2.07 -19.73
C LYS A 274 -20.30 3.50 -19.29
N ASP A 275 -21.26 4.12 -18.64
CA ASP A 275 -21.17 5.45 -18.05
C ASP A 275 -19.96 5.57 -17.09
N LEU A 276 -19.74 4.56 -16.25
CA LEU A 276 -18.58 4.50 -15.36
C LEU A 276 -17.25 4.37 -16.14
N GLU A 277 -17.20 3.55 -17.19
CA GLU A 277 -16.01 3.43 -18.03
C GLU A 277 -15.64 4.76 -18.71
N GLU A 278 -16.63 5.50 -19.22
CA GLU A 278 -16.41 6.81 -19.84
C GLU A 278 -15.78 7.82 -18.86
N VAL A 279 -16.21 7.81 -17.59
CA VAL A 279 -15.60 8.66 -16.55
C VAL A 279 -14.18 8.20 -16.22
N VAL A 280 -13.95 6.89 -16.04
CA VAL A 280 -12.62 6.35 -15.67
C VAL A 280 -11.58 6.59 -16.77
N TYR A 281 -11.95 6.43 -18.04
CA TYR A 281 -11.06 6.70 -19.19
C TYR A 281 -11.00 8.17 -19.59
N LEU A 282 -11.46 9.07 -18.71
CA LEU A 282 -11.41 10.52 -18.87
C LEU A 282 -12.13 11.02 -20.14
N ALA A 283 -13.19 10.35 -20.59
CA ALA A 283 -14.04 10.86 -21.68
C ALA A 283 -15.10 11.85 -21.14
N SER A 284 -15.68 11.54 -19.98
CA SER A 284 -16.77 12.30 -19.36
C SER A 284 -16.41 12.77 -17.95
N TYR A 285 -17.12 13.78 -17.46
CA TYR A 285 -17.03 14.29 -16.09
C TYR A 285 -18.19 13.76 -15.26
N ILE A 286 -17.99 13.63 -13.94
CA ILE A 286 -19.04 13.27 -12.99
C ILE A 286 -19.14 14.35 -11.91
N VAL A 287 -20.36 14.80 -11.63
CA VAL A 287 -20.64 15.82 -10.60
C VAL A 287 -20.44 15.19 -9.22
N THR A 288 -19.42 15.65 -8.50
CA THR A 288 -19.10 15.19 -7.15
C THR A 288 -19.85 16.00 -6.10
N ASN A 289 -19.88 17.33 -6.27
CA ASN A 289 -20.67 18.25 -5.48
C ASN A 289 -21.51 19.13 -6.42
N PRO A 290 -22.86 19.02 -6.39
CA PRO A 290 -23.72 19.87 -7.19
C PRO A 290 -23.74 21.33 -6.70
N GLY A 291 -23.37 21.63 -5.46
CA GLY A 291 -23.54 22.97 -4.87
C GLY A 291 -24.85 23.09 -4.08
N ASN A 292 -25.20 24.32 -3.68
CA ASN A 292 -26.40 24.56 -2.88
C ASN A 292 -27.69 24.36 -3.72
N PRO A 293 -28.75 23.75 -3.14
CA PRO A 293 -30.03 23.62 -3.82
C PRO A 293 -30.58 24.98 -4.27
N GLY A 294 -30.83 25.14 -5.58
CA GLY A 294 -31.36 26.37 -6.17
C GLY A 294 -30.32 27.22 -6.90
N GLU A 295 -29.02 27.04 -6.63
CA GLU A 295 -27.96 27.77 -7.35
C GLU A 295 -27.55 27.09 -8.67
N THR A 296 -27.76 25.77 -8.77
CA THR A 296 -27.44 24.97 -9.96
C THR A 296 -28.50 23.91 -10.20
N GLU A 297 -28.77 23.60 -11.45
CA GLU A 297 -29.69 22.53 -11.88
C GLU A 297 -29.08 21.12 -11.83
N LEU A 298 -27.82 21.00 -11.38
CA LEU A 298 -27.06 19.76 -11.45
C LEU A 298 -27.39 18.81 -10.30
N THR A 299 -27.36 17.51 -10.59
CA THR A 299 -27.56 16.47 -9.59
C THR A 299 -26.25 15.73 -9.30
N ARG A 300 -26.09 15.26 -8.05
CA ARG A 300 -24.92 14.47 -7.67
C ARG A 300 -24.86 13.17 -8.48
N LYS A 301 -23.67 12.77 -8.93
CA LYS A 301 -23.42 11.63 -9.83
C LYS A 301 -23.99 11.78 -11.25
N GLN A 302 -24.44 12.98 -11.62
CA GLN A 302 -24.75 13.28 -13.01
C GLN A 302 -23.47 13.27 -13.84
N ILE A 303 -23.56 12.69 -15.03
CA ILE A 303 -22.45 12.61 -15.98
C ILE A 303 -22.62 13.73 -17.00
N LEU A 304 -21.53 14.42 -17.26
CA LEU A 304 -21.45 15.55 -18.17
C LEU A 304 -20.42 15.23 -19.25
N SER A 305 -20.77 15.44 -20.50
CA SER A 305 -19.82 15.48 -21.60
C SER A 305 -18.87 16.68 -21.46
N GLU A 306 -17.76 16.68 -22.20
CA GLU A 306 -16.81 17.79 -22.17
C GLU A 306 -17.44 19.12 -22.63
N MET A 307 -18.37 19.08 -23.60
CA MET A 307 -19.11 20.25 -24.06
C MET A 307 -20.09 20.77 -22.98
N GLU A 308 -20.87 19.88 -22.37
CA GLU A 308 -21.80 20.24 -21.29
C GLU A 308 -21.05 20.79 -20.08
N TYR A 309 -19.91 20.18 -19.71
CA TYR A 309 -19.08 20.68 -18.61
C TYR A 309 -18.62 22.12 -18.87
N SER A 310 -18.17 22.44 -20.09
CA SER A 310 -17.79 23.81 -20.45
C SER A 310 -18.97 24.78 -20.33
N GLN A 311 -20.14 24.41 -20.85
CA GLN A 311 -21.35 25.24 -20.78
C GLN A 311 -21.80 25.49 -19.35
N TYR A 312 -21.81 24.46 -18.50
CA TYR A 312 -22.19 24.60 -17.10
C TYR A 312 -21.15 25.39 -16.31
N TYR A 313 -19.86 25.23 -16.63
CA TYR A 313 -18.79 26.00 -16.03
C TYR A 313 -18.86 27.48 -16.40
N GLU A 314 -19.24 27.82 -17.64
CA GLU A 314 -19.51 29.21 -18.06
C GLU A 314 -20.72 29.81 -17.33
N ARG A 315 -21.78 29.02 -17.11
CA ARG A 315 -23.01 29.49 -16.45
C ARG A 315 -22.87 29.66 -14.94
N TYR A 316 -22.27 28.67 -14.28
CA TYR A 316 -22.28 28.55 -12.82
C TYR A 316 -20.89 28.80 -12.19
N GLY A 317 -19.82 28.87 -12.99
CA GLY A 317 -18.46 29.04 -12.52
C GLY A 317 -18.06 27.95 -11.52
N ASN A 318 -17.57 28.37 -10.36
CA ASN A 318 -17.08 27.48 -9.30
C ASN A 318 -18.17 26.98 -8.33
N LYS A 319 -19.47 27.23 -8.61
CA LYS A 319 -20.57 26.84 -7.72
C LYS A 319 -20.78 25.32 -7.63
N PHE A 320 -20.33 24.57 -8.64
CA PHE A 320 -20.36 23.11 -8.66
C PHE A 320 -18.96 22.53 -8.89
N VAL A 321 -18.76 21.28 -8.48
CA VAL A 321 -17.51 20.55 -8.68
C VAL A 321 -17.77 19.25 -9.42
N ALA A 322 -17.36 19.19 -10.68
CA ALA A 322 -17.29 17.96 -11.45
C ALA A 322 -15.84 17.53 -11.68
N MET A 323 -15.57 16.25 -11.46
CA MET A 323 -14.25 15.64 -11.59
C MET A 323 -14.28 14.56 -12.66
N THR A 324 -13.12 14.11 -13.14
CA THR A 324 -13.00 13.03 -14.13
C THR A 324 -11.89 12.05 -13.72
N GLY A 325 -11.91 10.86 -14.31
CA GLY A 325 -10.94 9.80 -14.05
C GLY A 325 -11.15 9.08 -12.71
N ALA A 326 -10.13 8.32 -12.32
CA ALA A 326 -10.15 7.53 -11.10
C ALA A 326 -10.25 8.37 -9.81
N GLU A 327 -9.74 9.60 -9.81
CA GLU A 327 -9.83 10.54 -8.68
C GLU A 327 -11.30 10.85 -8.33
N ALA A 328 -12.12 11.07 -9.35
CA ALA A 328 -13.55 11.33 -9.18
C ALA A 328 -14.28 10.11 -8.56
N ILE A 329 -13.94 8.91 -9.03
CA ILE A 329 -14.52 7.67 -8.53
C ILE A 329 -14.09 7.41 -7.08
N LYS A 330 -12.81 7.64 -6.77
CA LYS A 330 -12.29 7.49 -5.40
C LYS A 330 -13.03 8.40 -4.43
N LYS A 331 -13.16 9.70 -4.75
CA LYS A 331 -13.89 10.66 -3.91
C LYS A 331 -15.35 10.27 -3.70
N LEU A 332 -16.04 9.81 -4.75
CA LEU A 332 -17.42 9.34 -4.64
C LEU A 332 -17.58 8.07 -3.78
N LEU A 333 -16.54 7.23 -3.70
CA LEU A 333 -16.52 6.05 -2.84
C LEU A 333 -16.19 6.42 -1.39
N GLU A 334 -15.29 7.37 -1.16
CA GLU A 334 -14.94 7.90 0.17
C GLU A 334 -16.14 8.60 0.83
N ASP A 335 -16.91 9.38 0.05
CA ASP A 335 -18.10 10.07 0.55
C ASP A 335 -19.30 9.13 0.81
N LEU A 336 -19.17 7.83 0.56
CA LEU A 336 -20.29 6.88 0.58
C LEU A 336 -20.55 6.36 2.00
N ASP A 337 -21.67 6.80 2.57
CA ASP A 337 -22.16 6.30 3.86
C ASP A 337 -22.92 4.98 3.68
N LEU A 338 -22.25 3.87 4.00
CA LEU A 338 -22.78 2.51 3.84
C LEU A 338 -24.06 2.27 4.64
N GLU A 339 -24.21 2.88 5.83
CA GLU A 339 -25.36 2.68 6.69
C GLU A 339 -26.60 3.42 6.19
N LYS A 340 -26.41 4.65 5.69
CA LYS A 340 -27.49 5.40 5.06
C LYS A 340 -27.96 4.73 3.77
N GLU A 341 -27.03 4.25 2.95
CA GLU A 341 -27.35 3.52 1.72
C GLU A 341 -28.07 2.20 2.01
N GLU A 342 -27.66 1.43 3.02
CA GLU A 342 -28.35 0.20 3.43
C GLU A 342 -29.82 0.48 3.80
N ARG A 343 -30.05 1.51 4.63
CA ARG A 343 -31.40 1.94 5.03
C ARG A 343 -32.25 2.38 3.84
N ALA A 344 -31.66 3.14 2.91
CA ALA A 344 -32.33 3.59 1.70
C ALA A 344 -32.69 2.42 0.77
N LEU A 345 -31.80 1.44 0.61
CA LEU A 345 -32.02 0.26 -0.22
C LEU A 345 -33.10 -0.66 0.38
N ARG A 346 -33.09 -0.89 1.69
CA ARG A 346 -34.15 -1.65 2.38
C ARG A 346 -35.54 -1.04 2.18
N ARG A 347 -35.65 0.29 2.12
CA ARG A 347 -36.91 0.98 1.77
C ARG A 347 -37.30 0.72 0.30
N LYS A 348 -36.34 0.81 -0.62
CA LYS A 348 -36.57 0.55 -2.07
C LYS A 348 -37.04 -0.88 -2.36
N LEU A 349 -36.73 -1.86 -1.51
CA LEU A 349 -37.23 -3.24 -1.65
C LEU A 349 -38.76 -3.33 -1.57
N LYS A 350 -39.42 -2.43 -0.83
CA LYS A 350 -40.88 -2.37 -0.71
C LYS A 350 -41.59 -1.91 -1.99
N SER A 351 -40.84 -1.43 -2.99
CA SER A 351 -41.38 -1.02 -4.30
C SER A 351 -42.09 -2.19 -5.01
N PRO A 352 -43.20 -1.94 -5.74
CA PRO A 352 -43.94 -2.98 -6.46
C PRO A 352 -43.22 -3.46 -7.73
N SER A 353 -42.28 -2.68 -8.28
CA SER A 353 -41.58 -3.03 -9.52
C SER A 353 -40.51 -4.11 -9.30
N LYS A 354 -40.67 -5.27 -9.95
CA LYS A 354 -39.73 -6.41 -9.90
C LYS A 354 -38.31 -6.01 -10.29
N GLN A 355 -38.13 -5.28 -11.40
CA GLN A 355 -36.81 -4.85 -11.88
C GLN A 355 -36.08 -3.92 -10.90
N LYS A 356 -36.81 -2.97 -10.31
CA LYS A 356 -36.24 -2.05 -9.30
C LYS A 356 -35.87 -2.81 -8.02
N ARG A 357 -36.70 -3.79 -7.63
CA ARG A 357 -36.43 -4.67 -6.49
C ARG A 357 -35.18 -5.52 -6.72
N ASP A 358 -35.06 -6.20 -7.86
CA ASP A 358 -33.90 -7.06 -8.18
C ASP A 358 -32.58 -6.27 -8.21
N ARG A 359 -32.59 -5.05 -8.77
CA ARG A 359 -31.42 -4.16 -8.76
C ARG A 359 -31.06 -3.72 -7.33
N ALA A 360 -32.06 -3.39 -6.51
CA ALA A 360 -31.84 -3.01 -5.12
C ALA A 360 -31.29 -4.17 -4.28
N ILE A 361 -31.74 -5.41 -4.51
CA ILE A 361 -31.22 -6.63 -3.85
C ILE A 361 -29.73 -6.79 -4.15
N ARG A 362 -29.34 -6.82 -5.43
CA ARG A 362 -27.93 -6.97 -5.83
C ARG A 362 -27.01 -5.89 -5.26
N ARG A 363 -27.53 -4.66 -5.15
CA ARG A 363 -26.77 -3.55 -4.55
C ARG A 363 -26.66 -3.68 -3.03
N LEU A 364 -27.76 -4.08 -2.37
CA LEU A 364 -27.78 -4.31 -0.93
C LEU A 364 -26.82 -5.42 -0.52
N GLU A 365 -26.73 -6.51 -1.29
CA GLU A 365 -25.76 -7.60 -1.06
C GLU A 365 -24.32 -7.08 -1.01
N VAL A 366 -23.93 -6.21 -1.95
CA VAL A 366 -22.57 -5.65 -1.99
C VAL A 366 -22.34 -4.70 -0.82
N VAL A 367 -23.31 -3.82 -0.49
CA VAL A 367 -23.19 -2.89 0.65
C VAL A 367 -23.06 -3.64 1.97
N GLN A 368 -23.86 -4.70 2.18
CA GLN A 368 -23.77 -5.56 3.35
C GLN A 368 -22.45 -6.32 3.42
N ALA A 369 -21.95 -6.81 2.29
CA ALA A 369 -20.65 -7.46 2.22
C ALA A 369 -19.51 -6.52 2.65
N PHE A 370 -19.54 -5.25 2.23
CA PHE A 370 -18.56 -4.25 2.70
C PHE A 370 -18.71 -3.97 4.18
N LYS A 371 -19.93 -3.74 4.67
CA LYS A 371 -20.21 -3.45 6.09
C LYS A 371 -19.79 -4.59 7.03
N ASN A 372 -19.99 -5.84 6.62
CA ASN A 372 -19.61 -7.02 7.39
C ASN A 372 -18.11 -7.35 7.28
N SER A 373 -17.37 -6.63 6.44
CA SER A 373 -15.95 -6.85 6.20
C SER A 373 -15.11 -5.69 6.70
N ASP A 374 -13.83 -5.92 6.93
CA ASP A 374 -12.88 -4.86 7.31
C ASP A 374 -12.46 -3.97 6.11
N ASN A 375 -13.10 -4.14 4.95
CA ASN A 375 -12.69 -3.47 3.71
C ASN A 375 -13.42 -2.14 3.55
N LYS A 376 -12.69 -1.14 3.07
CA LYS A 376 -13.29 0.12 2.64
C LYS A 376 -13.53 0.16 1.13
N PRO A 377 -14.64 0.76 0.64
CA PRO A 377 -14.96 0.79 -0.79
C PRO A 377 -13.88 1.47 -1.66
N GLU A 378 -13.23 2.51 -1.14
CA GLU A 378 -12.21 3.28 -1.84
C GLU A 378 -10.95 2.47 -2.18
N TRP A 379 -10.68 1.36 -1.48
CA TRP A 379 -9.54 0.47 -1.77
C TRP A 379 -9.66 -0.28 -3.10
N MET A 380 -10.82 -0.22 -3.78
CA MET A 380 -10.94 -0.66 -5.17
C MET A 380 -10.21 0.25 -6.17
N VAL A 381 -9.84 1.46 -5.74
CA VAL A 381 -8.98 2.39 -6.46
C VAL A 381 -7.58 2.33 -5.85
N MET A 382 -6.58 2.04 -6.66
CA MET A 382 -5.20 1.86 -6.22
C MET A 382 -4.42 3.17 -6.33
N ASP A 383 -3.81 3.57 -5.22
CA ASP A 383 -2.77 4.62 -5.20
C ASP A 383 -1.36 4.02 -5.35
N VAL A 384 -1.20 2.76 -4.94
CA VAL A 384 0.08 2.06 -4.91
C VAL A 384 -0.05 0.74 -5.64
N LEU A 385 0.91 0.44 -6.51
CA LEU A 385 0.96 -0.82 -7.25
C LEU A 385 2.09 -1.71 -6.71
N PRO A 386 1.80 -2.91 -6.18
CA PRO A 386 2.85 -3.84 -5.78
C PRO A 386 3.59 -4.40 -6.99
N VAL A 387 4.90 -4.61 -6.84
CA VAL A 387 5.77 -5.24 -7.84
C VAL A 387 6.15 -6.64 -7.37
N ILE A 388 5.85 -7.62 -8.21
CA ILE A 388 6.16 -9.04 -7.95
C ILE A 388 7.68 -9.25 -7.85
N PRO A 389 8.16 -10.16 -6.97
CA PRO A 389 9.56 -10.50 -6.82
C PRO A 389 10.24 -10.88 -8.16
N PRO A 390 11.50 -10.49 -8.40
CA PRO A 390 12.20 -10.66 -9.67
C PRO A 390 12.35 -12.14 -10.09
N ASP A 391 12.54 -13.07 -9.14
CA ASP A 391 12.72 -14.49 -9.47
C ASP A 391 11.43 -15.15 -10.00
N LEU A 392 10.26 -14.54 -9.75
CA LEU A 392 8.99 -14.96 -10.35
C LEU A 392 8.80 -14.40 -11.77
N ARG A 393 9.66 -13.46 -12.20
CA ARG A 393 9.69 -12.83 -13.53
C ARG A 393 11.12 -12.75 -14.07
N PRO A 394 11.82 -13.90 -14.19
CA PRO A 394 13.25 -13.91 -14.47
C PRO A 394 13.58 -13.32 -15.85
N MET A 395 14.81 -12.85 -15.97
CA MET A 395 15.45 -12.48 -17.22
C MET A 395 16.70 -13.37 -17.35
N VAL A 396 16.65 -14.32 -18.28
CA VAL A 396 17.70 -15.35 -18.43
C VAL A 396 18.52 -15.01 -19.67
N ALA A 397 19.84 -14.95 -19.51
CA ALA A 397 20.75 -14.85 -20.64
C ALA A 397 20.75 -16.18 -21.42
N LEU A 398 20.52 -16.10 -22.72
CA LEU A 398 20.65 -17.20 -23.67
C LEU A 398 22.00 -17.10 -24.39
N ASP A 399 22.41 -18.22 -24.99
CA ASP A 399 23.60 -18.27 -25.83
C ASP A 399 23.51 -17.25 -26.98
N GLY A 400 24.61 -16.54 -27.23
CA GLY A 400 24.66 -15.45 -28.23
C GLY A 400 24.25 -14.07 -27.72
N GLY A 401 24.29 -13.83 -26.40
CA GLY A 401 24.10 -12.49 -25.80
C GLY A 401 22.66 -11.98 -25.83
N ARG A 402 21.69 -12.86 -26.12
CA ARG A 402 20.26 -12.53 -26.09
C ARG A 402 19.70 -12.76 -24.69
N PHE A 403 18.64 -12.04 -24.35
CA PHE A 403 17.92 -12.23 -23.08
C PHE A 403 16.51 -12.74 -23.35
N ALA A 404 16.13 -13.81 -22.66
CA ALA A 404 14.75 -14.23 -22.54
C ALA A 404 14.10 -13.44 -21.40
N THR A 405 13.16 -12.57 -21.73
CA THR A 405 12.38 -11.78 -20.76
C THR A 405 11.00 -12.37 -20.55
N THR A 406 10.48 -12.20 -19.34
CA THR A 406 9.06 -12.45 -19.06
C THR A 406 8.22 -11.24 -19.47
N ASP A 407 7.08 -11.46 -20.13
CA ASP A 407 6.13 -10.41 -20.57
C ASP A 407 5.75 -9.39 -19.47
N LEU A 408 5.70 -9.83 -18.21
CA LEU A 408 5.42 -8.98 -17.05
C LEU A 408 6.43 -7.83 -16.91
N ASN A 409 7.71 -8.07 -17.20
CA ASN A 409 8.74 -7.04 -17.08
C ASN A 409 8.44 -5.90 -18.05
N ASP A 410 8.02 -6.19 -19.29
CA ASP A 410 7.69 -5.16 -20.27
C ASP A 410 6.41 -4.38 -19.90
N LEU A 411 5.44 -5.04 -19.27
CA LEU A 411 4.25 -4.37 -18.72
C LEU A 411 4.62 -3.43 -17.55
N TYR A 412 5.45 -3.86 -16.61
CA TYR A 412 5.95 -3.00 -15.53
C TYR A 412 6.77 -1.82 -16.06
N ARG A 413 7.66 -2.06 -17.04
CA ARG A 413 8.45 -1.00 -17.68
C ARG A 413 7.58 0.08 -18.31
N ARG A 414 6.48 -0.31 -18.96
CA ARG A 414 5.51 0.64 -19.52
C ARG A 414 4.86 1.48 -18.43
N ILE A 415 4.41 0.87 -17.33
CA ILE A 415 3.79 1.58 -16.21
C ILE A 415 4.75 2.59 -15.59
N ILE A 416 5.97 2.17 -15.24
CA ILE A 416 6.98 3.05 -14.62
C ILE A 416 7.33 4.22 -15.56
N ASN A 417 7.50 3.96 -16.86
CA ASN A 417 7.73 5.00 -17.85
C ASN A 417 6.60 6.04 -17.90
N ARG A 418 5.34 5.58 -17.93
CA ARG A 418 4.15 6.44 -17.96
C ARG A 418 4.02 7.24 -16.67
N ASN A 419 4.25 6.61 -15.53
CA ASN A 419 4.18 7.24 -14.22
C ASN A 419 5.24 8.35 -14.08
N ASN A 420 6.49 8.05 -14.43
CA ASN A 420 7.58 9.04 -14.40
C ASN A 420 7.35 10.18 -15.39
N ARG A 421 6.77 9.89 -16.55
CA ARG A 421 6.39 10.91 -17.54
C ARG A 421 5.29 11.82 -16.99
N LEU A 422 4.26 11.26 -16.37
CA LEU A 422 3.18 12.01 -15.74
C LEU A 422 3.71 12.92 -14.62
N LYS A 423 4.63 12.42 -13.79
CA LYS A 423 5.28 13.19 -12.73
C LYS A 423 6.02 14.40 -13.28
N ARG A 424 6.89 14.20 -14.27
CA ARG A 424 7.62 15.30 -14.95
C ARG A 424 6.68 16.32 -15.60
N GLN A 425 5.59 15.85 -16.21
CA GLN A 425 4.60 16.74 -16.85
C GLN A 425 3.84 17.60 -15.83
N LYS A 426 3.53 17.07 -14.64
CA LYS A 426 2.93 17.83 -13.56
C LYS A 426 3.89 18.88 -12.99
N GLU A 427 5.15 18.52 -12.78
CA GLU A 427 6.21 19.44 -12.30
C GLU A 427 6.45 20.60 -13.29
N GLN A 428 6.30 20.34 -14.60
CA GLN A 428 6.43 21.35 -15.65
C GLN A 428 5.14 22.14 -15.95
N PHE A 429 4.06 21.94 -15.16
CA PHE A 429 2.77 22.60 -15.35
C PHE A 429 2.22 22.50 -16.79
N VAL A 430 2.40 21.34 -17.42
CA VAL A 430 1.93 21.07 -18.78
C VAL A 430 0.40 21.21 -18.88
N PRO A 431 -0.17 21.66 -20.02
CA PRO A 431 -1.61 21.83 -20.17
C PRO A 431 -2.45 20.60 -19.78
N ARG A 432 -3.64 20.87 -19.21
CA ARG A 432 -4.55 19.86 -18.64
C ARG A 432 -4.89 18.73 -19.62
N LEU A 433 -5.01 19.00 -20.92
CA LEU A 433 -5.33 17.98 -21.94
C LEU A 433 -4.26 16.91 -22.05
N ILE A 434 -2.98 17.29 -21.97
CA ILE A 434 -1.85 16.36 -22.05
C ILE A 434 -1.79 15.51 -20.77
N ILE A 435 -1.98 16.13 -19.61
CA ILE A 435 -2.06 15.43 -18.32
C ILE A 435 -3.23 14.43 -18.33
N LYS A 436 -4.40 14.84 -18.83
CA LYS A 436 -5.59 13.99 -18.97
C LYS A 436 -5.29 12.75 -19.84
N ASN A 437 -4.62 12.95 -20.97
CA ASN A 437 -4.22 11.84 -21.84
C ASN A 437 -3.18 10.93 -21.18
N GLU A 438 -2.19 11.46 -20.46
CA GLU A 438 -1.18 10.64 -19.79
C GLU A 438 -1.79 9.85 -18.61
N LYS A 439 -2.72 10.43 -17.84
CA LYS A 439 -3.54 9.71 -16.84
C LYS A 439 -4.32 8.55 -17.47
N ARG A 440 -4.96 8.78 -18.64
CA ARG A 440 -5.66 7.73 -19.39
C ARG A 440 -4.71 6.60 -19.81
N LEU A 441 -3.54 6.95 -20.34
CA LEU A 441 -2.53 5.96 -20.75
C LEU A 441 -1.96 5.17 -19.56
N LEU A 442 -1.81 5.81 -18.39
CA LEU A 442 -1.42 5.14 -17.16
C LEU A 442 -2.47 4.11 -16.71
N GLN A 443 -3.76 4.49 -16.69
CA GLN A 443 -4.87 3.57 -16.41
C GLN A 443 -4.86 2.37 -17.36
N GLU A 444 -4.68 2.61 -18.66
CA GLU A 444 -4.60 1.54 -19.66
C GLU A 444 -3.38 0.62 -19.49
N ALA A 445 -2.24 1.16 -19.05
CA ALA A 445 -1.03 0.39 -18.80
C ALA A 445 -1.20 -0.55 -17.59
N VAL A 446 -1.80 -0.06 -16.51
CA VAL A 446 -2.10 -0.88 -15.33
C VAL A 446 -3.18 -1.92 -15.64
N ASP A 447 -4.20 -1.55 -16.42
CA ASP A 447 -5.20 -2.51 -16.90
C ASP A 447 -4.56 -3.69 -17.63
N ALA A 448 -3.58 -3.42 -18.50
CA ALA A 448 -2.88 -4.46 -19.25
C ALA A 448 -2.01 -5.37 -18.37
N LEU A 449 -1.44 -4.85 -17.29
CA LEU A 449 -0.70 -5.67 -16.32
C LEU A 449 -1.63 -6.66 -15.60
N ILE A 450 -2.80 -6.18 -15.16
CA ILE A 450 -3.75 -6.99 -14.39
C ILE A 450 -4.50 -7.97 -15.29
N ASP A 451 -5.17 -7.48 -16.34
CA ASP A 451 -5.95 -8.30 -17.28
C ASP A 451 -5.95 -7.70 -18.69
N ASN A 452 -5.04 -8.20 -19.54
CA ASN A 452 -4.90 -7.77 -20.94
C ASN A 452 -5.99 -8.34 -21.87
N SER A 453 -6.70 -9.39 -21.44
CA SER A 453 -7.58 -10.17 -22.32
C SER A 453 -8.93 -9.50 -22.61
N LYS A 454 -9.42 -8.67 -21.67
CA LYS A 454 -10.76 -8.10 -21.71
C LYS A 454 -10.84 -6.83 -22.56
N ARG A 455 -9.78 -6.48 -23.27
CA ARG A 455 -9.72 -5.29 -24.12
C ARG A 455 -10.07 -5.66 -25.57
N GLY A 456 -11.04 -4.95 -26.16
CA GLY A 456 -11.51 -5.18 -27.53
C GLY A 456 -10.50 -4.85 -28.64
N ARG A 457 -9.41 -4.15 -28.35
CA ARG A 457 -8.24 -4.00 -29.23
C ARG A 457 -7.00 -4.52 -28.50
N ARG A 458 -6.29 -5.44 -29.15
CA ARG A 458 -5.04 -6.07 -28.67
C ARG A 458 -3.92 -5.00 -28.64
N ALA A 459 -3.95 -4.12 -27.65
CA ALA A 459 -3.12 -2.90 -27.61
C ALA A 459 -1.66 -3.16 -27.23
N ASN A 460 -1.33 -4.36 -26.73
CA ASN A 460 0.02 -4.72 -26.30
C ASN A 460 0.40 -6.07 -26.94
N VAL A 461 0.73 -5.99 -28.22
CA VAL A 461 1.18 -7.11 -29.02
C VAL A 461 2.66 -6.93 -29.28
N GLU A 462 3.44 -7.91 -28.87
CA GLU A 462 4.86 -7.99 -29.20
C GLU A 462 5.08 -9.24 -30.05
N ARG A 463 5.75 -9.09 -31.20
CA ARG A 463 5.93 -10.16 -32.19
C ARG A 463 4.60 -10.84 -32.59
N ASN A 464 3.56 -10.04 -32.85
CA ASN A 464 2.20 -10.50 -33.21
C ASN A 464 1.49 -11.39 -32.16
N ARG A 465 2.05 -11.52 -30.95
CA ARG A 465 1.42 -12.22 -29.82
C ARG A 465 1.00 -11.24 -28.72
N PRO A 466 -0.19 -11.39 -28.10
CA PRO A 466 -0.55 -10.59 -26.94
C PRO A 466 0.33 -10.96 -25.73
N LEU A 467 0.81 -9.96 -25.00
CA LEU A 467 1.54 -10.15 -23.76
C LEU A 467 0.65 -10.82 -22.69
N LYS A 468 1.20 -11.77 -21.94
CA LYS A 468 0.51 -12.43 -20.82
C LYS A 468 0.40 -11.50 -19.61
N SER A 469 -0.82 -11.35 -19.09
CA SER A 469 -1.11 -10.58 -17.87
C SER A 469 -1.04 -11.43 -16.59
N LEU A 470 -1.11 -10.79 -15.43
CA LEU A 470 -1.17 -11.48 -14.12
C LEU A 470 -2.37 -12.43 -14.02
N SER A 471 -3.54 -11.99 -14.50
CA SER A 471 -4.74 -12.84 -14.52
C SER A 471 -4.56 -14.08 -15.40
N ASP A 472 -3.90 -13.93 -16.55
CA ASP A 472 -3.64 -15.04 -17.49
C ASP A 472 -2.65 -16.05 -16.95
N MET A 473 -1.72 -15.63 -16.09
CA MET A 473 -0.81 -16.56 -15.41
C MET A 473 -1.55 -17.45 -14.41
N LEU A 474 -2.65 -16.98 -13.82
CA LEU A 474 -3.42 -17.74 -12.84
C LEU A 474 -4.45 -18.66 -13.49
N ARG A 475 -5.19 -18.17 -14.49
CA ARG A 475 -6.33 -18.87 -15.10
C ARG A 475 -5.98 -19.68 -16.36
N GLY A 476 -6.89 -20.56 -16.76
CA GLY A 476 -6.76 -21.34 -17.99
C GLY A 476 -6.00 -22.66 -17.82
N LYS A 477 -5.85 -23.42 -18.91
CA LYS A 477 -5.18 -24.75 -18.90
C LYS A 477 -3.68 -24.64 -18.57
N GLN A 478 -3.02 -23.59 -19.10
CA GLN A 478 -1.62 -23.26 -18.81
C GLN A 478 -1.45 -22.36 -17.58
N GLY A 479 -2.53 -22.10 -16.83
CA GLY A 479 -2.49 -21.28 -15.63
C GLY A 479 -1.94 -22.04 -14.42
N ARG A 480 -1.48 -21.31 -13.40
CA ARG A 480 -0.84 -21.87 -12.20
C ARG A 480 -1.70 -22.93 -11.49
N PHE A 481 -3.01 -22.71 -11.35
CA PHE A 481 -3.88 -23.65 -10.63
C PHE A 481 -3.95 -25.02 -11.29
N ARG A 482 -4.13 -25.08 -12.62
CA ARG A 482 -4.28 -26.36 -13.33
C ARG A 482 -2.94 -27.00 -13.69
N GLN A 483 -1.98 -26.20 -14.15
CA GLN A 483 -0.73 -26.74 -14.67
C GLN A 483 0.32 -27.04 -13.58
N ASN A 484 0.39 -26.23 -12.52
CA ASN A 484 1.48 -26.29 -11.54
C ASN A 484 1.05 -26.78 -10.15
N LEU A 485 -0.17 -26.46 -9.72
CA LEU A 485 -0.67 -26.90 -8.41
C LEU A 485 -1.25 -28.32 -8.48
N LEU A 486 -2.10 -28.60 -9.48
CA LEU A 486 -2.67 -29.94 -9.70
C LEU A 486 -1.72 -30.85 -10.50
N GLY A 487 -1.05 -30.30 -11.51
CA GLY A 487 0.01 -30.98 -12.25
C GLY A 487 1.38 -30.68 -11.62
N LYS A 488 2.04 -31.67 -11.04
CA LYS A 488 3.44 -31.54 -10.64
C LYS A 488 4.26 -32.60 -11.34
N ARG A 489 5.41 -32.17 -11.87
CA ARG A 489 6.45 -33.12 -12.23
C ARG A 489 7.05 -33.63 -10.94
N VAL A 490 7.17 -34.94 -10.84
CA VAL A 490 7.69 -35.63 -9.66
C VAL A 490 9.01 -36.27 -10.05
N ASP A 491 9.99 -36.16 -9.15
CA ASP A 491 11.24 -36.91 -9.26
C ASP A 491 10.98 -38.40 -8.97
N PHE A 492 11.96 -39.27 -9.24
CA PHE A 492 11.81 -40.73 -9.12
C PHE A 492 10.68 -41.30 -9.99
N SER A 493 10.54 -40.76 -11.21
CA SER A 493 9.62 -41.27 -12.22
C SER A 493 10.37 -41.63 -13.50
N ALA A 494 9.90 -42.66 -14.19
CA ALA A 494 10.44 -43.11 -15.47
C ALA A 494 9.31 -43.44 -16.45
N ARG A 495 9.65 -43.48 -17.74
CA ARG A 495 8.73 -43.88 -18.81
C ARG A 495 9.48 -44.78 -19.78
N SER A 496 8.88 -45.90 -20.16
CA SER A 496 9.34 -46.74 -21.27
C SER A 496 8.16 -47.40 -21.98
N VAL A 497 8.46 -48.08 -23.08
CA VAL A 497 7.53 -48.91 -23.85
C VAL A 497 7.20 -50.16 -23.03
N ILE A 498 5.95 -50.61 -23.10
CA ILE A 498 5.51 -51.84 -22.45
C ILE A 498 5.59 -53.01 -23.44
N ILE A 499 5.97 -54.18 -22.94
CA ILE A 499 5.97 -55.44 -23.68
C ILE A 499 5.26 -56.53 -22.85
N VAL A 500 4.83 -57.59 -23.52
CA VAL A 500 4.15 -58.70 -22.86
C VAL A 500 5.11 -59.46 -21.93
N GLY A 501 4.69 -59.71 -20.70
CA GLY A 501 5.41 -60.54 -19.72
C GLY A 501 4.53 -61.69 -19.23
N PRO A 502 4.36 -62.75 -20.03
CA PRO A 502 3.46 -63.86 -19.67
C PRO A 502 3.99 -64.69 -18.49
N ASP A 503 5.31 -64.68 -18.24
CA ASP A 503 5.96 -65.44 -17.17
C ASP A 503 5.92 -64.74 -15.80
N LEU A 504 5.33 -63.54 -15.73
CA LEU A 504 5.23 -62.76 -14.50
C LEU A 504 3.99 -63.16 -13.71
N GLU A 505 4.05 -63.07 -12.39
CA GLU A 505 2.85 -63.17 -11.57
C GLU A 505 1.99 -61.91 -11.71
N MET A 506 0.69 -62.00 -11.41
CA MET A 506 -0.25 -60.87 -11.60
C MET A 506 0.16 -59.60 -10.83
N TYR A 507 0.83 -59.76 -9.70
CA TYR A 507 1.32 -58.66 -8.87
C TYR A 507 2.74 -58.20 -9.22
N GLN A 508 3.41 -58.84 -10.18
CA GLN A 508 4.77 -58.50 -10.59
C GLN A 508 4.79 -57.66 -11.87
N CYS A 509 5.84 -56.84 -12.01
CA CYS A 509 6.17 -56.18 -13.27
C CYS A 509 7.67 -56.30 -13.56
N GLY A 510 8.04 -56.41 -14.83
CA GLY A 510 9.45 -56.44 -15.21
C GLY A 510 9.98 -55.04 -15.42
N ILE A 511 10.99 -54.63 -14.66
CA ILE A 511 11.65 -53.33 -14.79
C ILE A 511 13.08 -53.50 -15.32
N PRO A 512 13.47 -52.75 -16.37
CA PRO A 512 14.85 -52.67 -16.83
C PRO A 512 15.85 -52.34 -15.73
N ARG A 513 16.95 -53.10 -15.63
CA ARG A 513 18.05 -52.86 -14.69
C ARG A 513 18.56 -51.41 -14.69
N GLU A 514 18.82 -50.83 -15.86
CA GLU A 514 19.28 -49.44 -16.02
C GLU A 514 18.28 -48.42 -15.44
N MET A 515 16.98 -48.66 -15.67
CA MET A 515 15.91 -47.81 -15.17
C MET A 515 15.79 -47.90 -13.66
N ALA A 516 15.80 -49.12 -13.12
CA ALA A 516 15.76 -49.36 -11.69
C ALA A 516 16.95 -48.70 -10.98
N MET A 517 18.16 -48.83 -11.52
CA MET A 517 19.36 -48.17 -10.97
C MET A 517 19.18 -46.65 -10.84
N THR A 518 18.56 -46.01 -11.83
CA THR A 518 18.30 -44.56 -11.80
C THR A 518 17.20 -44.19 -10.80
N LEU A 519 16.11 -44.96 -10.74
CA LEU A 519 14.98 -44.72 -9.82
C LEU A 519 15.40 -44.91 -8.35
N PHE A 520 16.17 -45.96 -8.06
CA PHE A 520 16.59 -46.33 -6.72
C PHE A 520 17.94 -45.76 -6.30
N LYS A 521 18.54 -44.87 -7.11
CA LYS A 521 19.84 -44.23 -6.87
C LYS A 521 20.12 -43.84 -5.40
N PRO A 522 19.25 -43.09 -4.68
CA PRO A 522 19.56 -42.71 -3.30
C PRO A 522 19.60 -43.91 -2.34
N PHE A 523 18.81 -44.95 -2.60
CA PHE A 523 18.80 -46.18 -1.79
C PHE A 523 20.07 -47.00 -2.03
N VAL A 524 20.48 -47.16 -3.29
CA VAL A 524 21.72 -47.85 -3.67
C VAL A 524 22.94 -47.16 -3.06
N ILE A 525 23.03 -45.83 -3.15
CA ILE A 525 24.14 -45.07 -2.55
C ILE A 525 24.18 -45.26 -1.02
N ARG A 526 23.01 -45.29 -0.36
CA ARG A 526 22.93 -45.50 1.09
C ARG A 526 23.45 -46.89 1.49
N GLU A 527 23.07 -47.92 0.76
CA GLU A 527 23.52 -49.29 1.03
C GLU A 527 25.01 -49.48 0.75
N LEU A 528 25.51 -48.96 -0.37
CA LEU A 528 26.94 -48.95 -0.67
C LEU A 528 27.75 -48.18 0.37
N THR A 529 27.19 -47.09 0.93
CA THR A 529 27.84 -46.35 2.02
C THR A 529 27.93 -47.18 3.30
N ASN A 530 26.93 -48.02 3.60
CA ASN A 530 26.97 -48.92 4.75
C ASN A 530 28.05 -50.01 4.59
N ASN A 531 28.26 -50.49 3.36
CA ASN A 531 29.23 -51.54 3.06
C ASN A 531 30.67 -51.01 2.90
N LEU A 532 30.86 -49.83 2.29
CA LEU A 532 32.17 -49.24 1.98
C LEU A 532 32.60 -48.15 3.00
N GLY A 533 31.70 -47.69 3.87
CA GLY A 533 31.97 -46.70 4.92
C GLY A 533 32.11 -45.24 4.46
N SER A 534 32.16 -44.96 3.16
CA SER A 534 32.41 -43.62 2.59
C SER A 534 31.43 -43.27 1.46
N ILE A 535 30.84 -42.07 1.54
CA ILE A 535 29.87 -41.57 0.54
C ILE A 535 30.54 -41.32 -0.82
N GLN A 536 31.81 -40.89 -0.84
CA GLN A 536 32.51 -40.61 -2.10
C GLN A 536 32.83 -41.91 -2.85
N ASP A 537 33.23 -42.94 -2.13
CA ASP A 537 33.57 -44.24 -2.73
C ASP A 537 32.30 -44.98 -3.17
N ALA A 538 31.20 -44.87 -2.41
CA ALA A 538 29.88 -45.32 -2.84
C ALA A 538 29.40 -44.62 -4.13
N LYS A 539 29.68 -43.32 -4.30
CA LYS A 539 29.35 -42.60 -5.54
C LYS A 539 30.21 -43.07 -6.72
N LYS A 540 31.51 -43.27 -6.52
CA LYS A 540 32.41 -43.79 -7.56
C LYS A 540 32.00 -45.19 -8.00
N SER A 541 31.69 -46.07 -7.05
CA SER A 541 31.23 -47.43 -7.33
C SER A 541 29.86 -47.45 -8.05
N TYR A 542 28.95 -46.55 -7.67
CA TYR A 542 27.70 -46.34 -8.40
C TYR A 542 27.93 -45.84 -9.84
N GLU A 543 28.86 -44.90 -10.04
CA GLU A 543 29.19 -44.37 -11.37
C GLU A 543 29.89 -45.41 -12.26
N ALA A 544 30.70 -46.29 -11.67
CA ALA A 544 31.35 -47.41 -12.35
C ALA A 544 30.39 -48.58 -12.66
N LEU A 545 29.21 -48.61 -12.03
CA LEU A 545 28.23 -49.71 -12.12
C LEU A 545 28.85 -51.08 -11.75
N ASP A 546 29.61 -51.10 -10.65
CA ASP A 546 30.25 -52.32 -10.15
C ASP A 546 29.23 -53.41 -9.77
N ASP A 547 29.67 -54.67 -9.73
CA ASP A 547 28.84 -55.82 -9.31
C ASP A 547 28.20 -55.62 -7.92
N HIS A 548 28.90 -54.93 -7.02
CA HIS A 548 28.37 -54.55 -5.71
C HIS A 548 27.12 -53.64 -5.80
N ALA A 549 27.06 -52.74 -6.79
CA ALA A 549 25.90 -51.88 -7.01
C ALA A 549 24.71 -52.68 -7.55
N TRP A 550 24.95 -53.68 -8.39
CA TRP A 550 23.90 -54.57 -8.89
C TRP A 550 23.35 -55.48 -7.79
N SER A 551 24.22 -56.04 -6.95
CA SER A 551 23.80 -56.83 -5.79
C SER A 551 22.96 -56.01 -4.82
N ALA A 552 23.37 -54.77 -4.52
CA ALA A 552 22.59 -53.86 -3.68
C ALA A 552 21.22 -53.54 -4.29
N LEU A 553 21.17 -53.30 -5.60
CA LEU A 553 19.89 -53.07 -6.30
C LEU A 553 18.95 -54.28 -6.18
N GLU A 554 19.46 -55.51 -6.32
CA GLU A 554 18.66 -56.73 -6.18
C GLU A 554 18.09 -56.92 -4.76
N GLU A 555 18.80 -56.45 -3.74
CA GLU A 555 18.33 -56.46 -2.35
C GLU A 555 17.24 -55.40 -2.11
N ILE A 556 17.47 -54.16 -2.57
CA ILE A 556 16.53 -53.03 -2.39
C ILE A 556 15.20 -53.24 -3.09
N VAL A 557 15.22 -53.88 -4.26
CA VAL A 557 14.05 -54.03 -5.14
C VAL A 557 13.05 -55.04 -4.57
N LYS A 558 13.49 -55.98 -3.72
CA LYS A 558 12.59 -56.94 -3.05
C LYS A 558 11.64 -56.22 -2.09
N GLU A 559 10.35 -56.57 -2.16
CA GLU A 559 9.30 -55.97 -1.33
C GLU A 559 9.16 -54.43 -1.45
N HIS A 560 9.77 -53.81 -2.46
CA HIS A 560 9.62 -52.37 -2.72
C HIS A 560 8.70 -52.12 -3.93
N PRO A 561 7.38 -51.97 -3.72
CA PRO A 561 6.43 -51.82 -4.82
C PRO A 561 6.67 -50.54 -5.62
N VAL A 562 6.40 -50.62 -6.92
CA VAL A 562 6.38 -49.48 -7.85
C VAL A 562 4.97 -49.21 -8.33
N LEU A 563 4.67 -47.96 -8.66
CA LEU A 563 3.39 -47.59 -9.28
C LEU A 563 3.55 -47.48 -10.80
N LEU A 564 2.77 -48.28 -11.54
CA LEU A 564 2.64 -48.13 -12.99
C LEU A 564 1.39 -47.31 -13.31
N ASN A 565 1.51 -46.40 -14.30
CA ASN A 565 0.42 -45.55 -14.75
C ASN A 565 0.43 -45.44 -16.28
N ARG A 566 -0.76 -45.44 -16.90
CA ARG A 566 -0.95 -45.13 -18.32
C ARG A 566 -1.74 -43.84 -18.52
N ALA A 567 -1.21 -42.96 -19.36
CA ALA A 567 -1.92 -41.77 -19.81
C ALA A 567 -2.76 -42.09 -21.07
N PRO A 568 -4.03 -41.64 -21.15
CA PRO A 568 -4.79 -40.89 -20.16
C PRO A 568 -5.36 -41.79 -19.03
N THR A 569 -5.27 -41.32 -17.78
CA THR A 569 -5.84 -42.03 -16.62
C THR A 569 -7.33 -41.71 -16.49
N LEU A 570 -8.19 -42.63 -16.94
CA LEU A 570 -9.65 -42.43 -16.94
C LEU A 570 -10.33 -42.76 -15.61
N HIS A 571 -9.78 -43.72 -14.87
CA HIS A 571 -10.32 -44.20 -13.61
C HIS A 571 -9.20 -44.70 -12.69
N ARG A 572 -9.52 -45.00 -11.42
CA ARG A 572 -8.54 -45.43 -10.40
C ARG A 572 -7.68 -46.63 -10.82
N LEU A 573 -8.22 -47.57 -11.61
CA LEU A 573 -7.48 -48.78 -12.03
C LEU A 573 -6.36 -48.49 -13.06
N GLY A 574 -6.26 -47.27 -13.58
CA GLY A 574 -5.15 -46.87 -14.45
C GLY A 574 -3.85 -46.60 -13.70
N ILE A 575 -3.86 -46.69 -12.37
CA ILE A 575 -2.68 -46.66 -11.50
C ILE A 575 -2.74 -47.91 -10.61
N GLN A 576 -1.73 -48.77 -10.70
CA GLN A 576 -1.63 -49.98 -9.89
C GLN A 576 -0.21 -50.15 -9.37
N ALA A 577 -0.09 -50.80 -8.20
CA ALA A 577 1.18 -51.15 -7.59
C ALA A 577 1.60 -52.55 -8.03
N PHE A 578 2.88 -52.72 -8.31
CA PHE A 578 3.48 -54.00 -8.68
C PHE A 578 4.82 -54.19 -7.97
N GLU A 579 5.17 -55.44 -7.70
CA GLU A 579 6.50 -55.80 -7.26
C GLU A 579 7.46 -55.85 -8.46
N PRO A 580 8.55 -55.06 -8.44
CA PRO A 580 9.50 -55.00 -9.54
C PRO A 580 10.38 -56.26 -9.61
N LYS A 581 10.42 -56.90 -10.76
CA LYS A 581 11.40 -57.94 -11.11
C LYS A 581 12.41 -57.36 -12.09
N LEU A 582 13.69 -57.40 -11.75
CA LEU A 582 14.74 -56.88 -12.63
C LEU A 582 14.84 -57.74 -13.89
N ILE A 583 14.83 -57.08 -15.04
CA ILE A 583 14.96 -57.72 -16.35
C ILE A 583 16.01 -57.02 -17.20
N ASP A 584 16.56 -57.76 -18.14
CA ASP A 584 17.46 -57.22 -19.14
C ASP A 584 16.67 -56.59 -20.30
N GLY A 585 17.26 -55.57 -20.92
CA GLY A 585 16.62 -54.76 -21.96
C GLY A 585 16.11 -53.41 -21.44
N LYS A 586 15.28 -52.74 -22.24
CA LYS A 586 14.84 -51.35 -21.98
C LYS A 586 13.33 -51.18 -21.84
N ALA A 587 12.54 -52.21 -22.14
CA ALA A 587 11.08 -52.17 -22.09
C ALA A 587 10.55 -52.74 -20.78
N ILE A 588 9.42 -52.20 -20.31
CA ILE A 588 8.74 -52.68 -19.10
C ILE A 588 7.89 -53.89 -19.47
N ARG A 589 8.04 -55.02 -18.76
CA ARG A 589 7.16 -56.18 -18.95
C ARG A 589 5.93 -56.07 -18.06
N LEU A 590 4.76 -56.22 -18.66
CA LEU A 590 3.48 -56.16 -17.96
C LEU A 590 2.70 -57.47 -18.14
N HIS A 591 2.04 -57.91 -17.07
CA HIS A 591 1.22 -59.12 -17.08
C HIS A 591 -0.02 -58.93 -17.99
N PRO A 592 -0.39 -59.91 -18.84
CA PRO A 592 -1.52 -59.76 -19.77
C PRO A 592 -2.88 -59.47 -19.09
N LEU A 593 -3.15 -60.03 -17.91
CA LEU A 593 -4.46 -59.85 -17.25
C LEU A 593 -4.71 -58.43 -16.72
N VAL A 594 -3.66 -57.61 -16.57
CA VAL A 594 -3.83 -56.22 -16.10
C VAL A 594 -3.96 -55.22 -17.25
N THR A 595 -3.70 -55.62 -18.49
CA THR A 595 -3.80 -54.73 -19.66
C THR A 595 -5.19 -54.14 -19.88
N PRO A 596 -6.33 -54.85 -19.62
CA PRO A 596 -7.66 -54.25 -19.77
C PRO A 596 -7.88 -53.13 -18.77
N ALA A 597 -7.33 -53.24 -17.55
CA ALA A 597 -7.41 -52.19 -16.53
C ALA A 597 -6.63 -50.94 -16.92
N PHE A 598 -5.49 -51.07 -17.61
CA PHE A 598 -4.78 -49.91 -18.17
C PHE A 598 -5.37 -49.43 -19.50
N ASN A 599 -6.33 -50.17 -20.06
CA ASN A 599 -6.81 -50.02 -21.44
C ASN A 599 -5.65 -49.99 -22.45
N ALA A 600 -4.66 -50.87 -22.25
CA ALA A 600 -3.39 -50.89 -22.96
C ALA A 600 -3.28 -52.10 -23.90
N ASP A 601 -2.59 -51.88 -25.01
CA ASP A 601 -2.10 -52.86 -25.97
C ASP A 601 -0.56 -52.78 -26.04
N PHE A 602 0.06 -53.81 -26.62
CA PHE A 602 1.53 -53.93 -26.72
C PHE A 602 2.04 -53.51 -28.10
#